data_AF-A0A2I3BPR2-F1
#
_entry.id   AF-A0A2I3BPR2-F1
#
_cell.length_a   1.000
_cell.length_b   1.000
_cell.length_c   1.000
_cell.angle_alpha   90.00
_cell.angle_beta   90.00
_cell.angle_gamma   90.00
#
_symmetry.space_group_name_H-M   'P 1'
#
loop_
_entity.id
_entity.type
_entity.pdbx_description
1 polymer ?
#
loop_
_entity_poly.entity_id
_entity_poly.type
_entity_poly.pdbx_seq_one_letter_code
_entity_poly.pdbx_strand_id
1 'polypeptide(L)'
;MAKASVELTRELQDSIRRCLSQGAVLQQHRVKLETKPKKFEDRVLALTSWRLHLFPLKVPAKVESSFNVLEIRAFNTLSQNQILVETERGTVSMRLPSAESVDQVTRHVSSALSKVCPGPG
;
A
#
# COMPACT_ATOMS: atom_id res chain seq x y z
N MET A 1 -14.02 22.50 -10.47
CA MET A 1 -13.81 21.25 -11.22
C MET A 1 -13.34 20.18 -10.26
N ALA A 2 -14.25 19.32 -9.77
CA ALA A 2 -13.88 18.23 -8.89
C ALA A 2 -13.05 17.22 -9.70
N LYS A 3 -11.77 17.06 -9.37
CA LYS A 3 -11.00 15.92 -9.88
C LYS A 3 -11.71 14.69 -9.33
N ALA A 4 -12.45 14.00 -10.19
CA ALA A 4 -13.00 12.70 -9.88
C ALA A 4 -11.86 11.88 -9.27
N SER A 5 -12.01 11.51 -8.01
CA SER A 5 -11.25 10.45 -7.39
C SER A 5 -11.51 9.22 -8.25
N VAL A 6 -10.62 8.98 -9.22
CA VAL A 6 -10.75 7.87 -10.16
C VAL A 6 -10.65 6.60 -9.33
N GLU A 7 -11.80 6.05 -8.97
CA GLU A 7 -11.94 4.79 -8.26
C GLU A 7 -11.20 3.68 -9.02
N LEU A 8 -10.71 2.68 -8.28
CA LEU A 8 -10.07 1.52 -8.88
C LEU A 8 -11.10 0.79 -9.74
N THR A 9 -10.79 0.56 -11.02
CA THR A 9 -11.69 -0.20 -11.89
C THR A 9 -11.78 -1.64 -11.39
N ARG A 10 -12.99 -2.21 -11.45
CA ARG A 10 -13.24 -3.61 -11.05
C ARG A 10 -12.32 -4.60 -11.80
N GLU A 11 -12.07 -4.33 -13.08
CA GLU A 11 -11.16 -5.12 -13.90
C GLU A 11 -9.73 -5.15 -13.34
N LEU A 12 -9.20 -4.00 -12.91
CA LEU A 12 -7.88 -3.93 -12.32
C LEU A 12 -7.84 -4.63 -10.95
N GLN A 13 -8.87 -4.44 -10.13
CA GLN A 13 -8.97 -5.10 -8.82
C GLN A 13 -9.00 -6.63 -8.95
N ASP A 14 -9.75 -7.14 -9.91
CA ASP A 14 -9.84 -8.57 -10.20
C ASP A 14 -8.52 -9.09 -10.79
N SER A 15 -7.85 -8.31 -11.65
CA SER A 15 -6.53 -8.67 -12.16
C SER A 15 -5.47 -8.75 -11.06
N ILE A 16 -5.48 -7.85 -10.07
CA ILE A 16 -4.57 -7.88 -8.92
C ILE A 16 -4.86 -9.09 -8.04
N ARG A 17 -6.14 -9.37 -7.76
CA ARG A 17 -6.56 -10.55 -7.01
C ARG A 17 -6.08 -11.84 -7.67
N ARG A 18 -6.22 -11.95 -9.00
CA ARG A 18 -5.68 -13.09 -9.75
C ARG A 18 -4.16 -13.17 -9.66
N CYS A 19 -3.46 -12.03 -9.76
CA CYS A 19 -2.00 -11.96 -9.68
C CYS A 19 -1.45 -12.41 -8.31
N LEU A 20 -2.12 -12.08 -7.21
CA LEU A 20 -1.69 -12.39 -5.85
C LEU A 20 -2.34 -13.65 -5.25
N SER A 21 -3.11 -14.40 -6.03
CA SER A 21 -4.07 -15.41 -5.57
C SER A 21 -5.27 -14.78 -4.84
N GLN A 22 -6.48 -15.03 -5.37
CA GLN A 22 -7.69 -14.24 -5.09
C GLN A 22 -8.04 -14.10 -3.60
N GLY A 23 -7.72 -15.10 -2.77
CA GLY A 23 -7.97 -15.09 -1.32
C GLY A 23 -6.90 -14.40 -0.46
N ALA A 24 -5.75 -14.01 -1.02
CA ALA A 24 -4.65 -13.40 -0.26
C ALA A 24 -4.78 -11.88 -0.12
N VAL A 25 -5.52 -11.22 -1.01
CA VAL A 25 -5.67 -9.76 -1.03
C VAL A 25 -6.78 -9.33 -0.09
N LEU A 26 -6.41 -8.64 0.98
CA LEU A 26 -7.32 -8.17 2.01
C LEU A 26 -7.88 -6.78 1.68
N GLN A 27 -7.03 -5.87 1.23
CA GLN A 27 -7.41 -4.50 0.89
C GLN A 27 -6.64 -4.00 -0.34
N GLN A 28 -7.23 -3.03 -1.05
CA GLN A 28 -6.60 -2.37 -2.20
C GLN A 28 -6.88 -0.87 -2.14
N HIS A 29 -5.83 -0.07 -2.16
CA HIS A 29 -5.91 1.38 -2.12
C HIS A 29 -5.21 1.98 -3.33
N ARG A 30 -5.85 2.93 -4.00
CA ARG A 30 -5.15 3.76 -4.97
C ARG A 30 -4.27 4.74 -4.20
N VAL A 31 -2.98 4.80 -4.55
CA VAL A 31 -2.01 5.67 -3.89
C VAL A 31 -1.19 6.42 -4.93
N LYS A 32 -0.63 7.56 -4.54
CA LYS A 32 0.38 8.26 -5.31
C LYS A 32 1.74 7.96 -4.74
N LEU A 33 2.50 7.12 -5.43
CA LEU A 33 3.85 6.73 -5.04
C LEU A 33 4.86 7.79 -5.50
N GLU A 34 5.71 8.25 -4.60
CA GLU A 34 6.84 9.11 -4.94
C GLU A 34 7.97 8.27 -5.55
N THR A 35 8.27 8.48 -6.83
CA THR A 35 9.32 7.74 -7.55
C THR A 35 10.62 8.54 -7.64
N LYS A 36 10.51 9.87 -7.61
CA LYS A 36 11.60 10.84 -7.53
C LYS A 36 11.12 12.01 -6.67
N PRO A 37 12.02 12.84 -6.11
CA PRO A 37 11.62 14.01 -5.33
C PRO A 37 10.60 14.86 -6.10
N LYS A 38 9.42 15.08 -5.50
CA LYS A 38 8.29 15.82 -6.10
C LYS A 38 7.64 15.17 -7.34
N LYS A 39 8.05 13.97 -7.74
CA LYS A 39 7.43 13.21 -8.84
C LYS A 39 6.60 12.05 -8.28
N PHE A 40 5.29 12.19 -8.41
CA PHE A 40 4.33 11.19 -7.96
C PHE A 40 3.69 10.48 -9.14
N GLU A 41 3.56 9.16 -9.03
CA GLU A 41 2.84 8.34 -10.01
C GLU A 41 1.72 7.58 -9.32
N ASP A 42 0.59 7.46 -10.01
CA ASP A 42 -0.53 6.68 -9.51
C ASP A 42 -0.20 5.17 -9.53
N ARG A 43 -0.47 4.51 -8.41
CA ARG A 43 -0.26 3.08 -8.16
C ARG A 43 -1.42 2.50 -7.35
N VAL A 44 -1.47 1.19 -7.28
CA VAL A 44 -2.36 0.45 -6.38
C VAL A 44 -1.51 -0.22 -5.31
N LEU A 45 -1.79 0.10 -4.05
CA LEU A 45 -1.30 -0.61 -2.89
C LEU A 45 -2.26 -1.74 -2.54
N ALA A 46 -1.85 -2.98 -2.77
CA ALA A 46 -2.58 -4.16 -2.34
C ALA A 46 -1.96 -4.72 -1.06
N LEU A 47 -2.79 -4.87 -0.02
CA LEU A 47 -2.40 -5.40 1.27
C LEU A 47 -2.77 -6.88 1.34
N THR A 48 -1.79 -7.71 1.69
CA THR A 48 -1.98 -9.11 2.09
C THR A 48 -1.65 -9.26 3.57
N SER A 49 -1.79 -10.46 4.14
CA SER A 49 -1.59 -10.70 5.57
C SER A 49 -0.27 -10.17 6.14
N TRP A 50 0.81 -10.21 5.35
CA TRP A 50 2.16 -9.86 5.79
C TRP A 50 2.95 -9.02 4.80
N ARG A 51 2.37 -8.74 3.63
CA ARG A 51 3.10 -8.15 2.51
C ARG A 51 2.28 -7.06 1.83
N LEU A 52 2.94 -5.96 1.56
CA LEU A 52 2.41 -4.83 0.84
C LEU A 52 2.95 -4.89 -0.59
N HIS A 53 2.06 -4.82 -1.57
CA HIS A 53 2.39 -4.91 -2.99
C HIS A 53 1.95 -3.65 -3.72
N LEU A 54 2.82 -3.13 -4.58
CA LEU A 54 2.56 -1.98 -5.43
C LEU A 54 2.39 -2.44 -6.88
N PHE A 55 1.31 -1.97 -7.50
CA PHE A 55 0.98 -2.25 -8.89
C PHE A 55 0.80 -0.95 -9.69
N PRO A 56 1.19 -0.92 -10.96
CA PRO A 56 0.76 0.13 -11.88
C PRO A 56 -0.74 0.02 -12.14
N LEU A 57 -1.37 1.14 -12.53
CA LEU A 57 -2.76 1.17 -13.00
C LEU A 57 -2.87 0.60 -14.44
N LYS A 58 -2.45 -0.66 -14.63
CA LYS A 58 -2.42 -1.31 -15.94
C LYS A 58 -2.90 -2.76 -15.82
N VAL A 59 -3.74 -3.17 -16.78
CA VAL A 59 -4.14 -4.57 -16.97
C VAL A 59 -3.31 -5.16 -18.12
N PRO A 60 -2.78 -6.39 -17.99
CA PRO A 60 -2.81 -7.24 -16.80
C PRO A 60 -1.93 -6.69 -15.67
N ALA A 61 -2.42 -6.82 -14.43
CA ALA A 61 -1.71 -6.39 -13.23
C ALA A 61 -0.39 -7.17 -13.08
N LYS A 62 0.69 -6.44 -12.84
CA LYS A 62 2.02 -6.98 -12.54
C LYS A 62 2.59 -6.28 -11.32
N VAL A 63 3.16 -7.05 -10.40
CA VAL A 63 3.81 -6.50 -9.21
C VAL A 63 5.00 -5.66 -9.67
N GLU A 64 4.99 -4.37 -9.35
CA GLU A 64 6.13 -3.47 -9.59
C GLU A 64 7.14 -3.59 -8.45
N SER A 65 6.65 -3.56 -7.21
CA SER A 65 7.46 -3.73 -6.01
C SER A 65 6.62 -4.29 -4.87
N SER A 66 7.28 -4.86 -3.87
CA SER A 66 6.62 -5.33 -2.66
C SER A 66 7.61 -5.37 -1.51
N PHE A 67 7.09 -5.25 -0.29
CA PHE A 67 7.87 -5.36 0.94
C PHE A 67 7.03 -6.09 2.01
N ASN A 68 7.71 -6.89 2.82
CA ASN A 68 7.14 -7.55 3.98
C ASN A 68 7.02 -6.54 5.13
N VAL A 69 6.01 -6.70 5.98
CA VAL A 69 5.85 -5.88 7.20
C VAL A 69 7.08 -5.97 8.12
N LEU A 70 7.78 -7.10 8.13
CA LEU A 70 9.00 -7.31 8.91
C LEU A 70 10.21 -6.56 8.34
N GLU A 71 10.19 -6.16 7.07
CA GLU A 71 11.24 -5.32 6.49
C GLU A 71 11.09 -3.85 6.93
N ILE A 72 9.96 -3.47 7.56
CA ILE A 72 9.66 -2.09 7.96
C ILE A 72 10.44 -1.73 9.23
N ARG A 73 11.32 -0.73 9.11
CA ARG A 73 12.08 -0.15 10.22
C ARG A 73 11.36 1.02 10.87
N ALA A 74 10.66 1.81 10.07
CA ALA A 74 9.82 2.91 10.55
C ALA A 74 8.60 3.08 9.65
N PHE A 75 7.46 3.41 10.27
CA PHE A 75 6.21 3.72 9.58
C PHE A 75 5.70 5.07 10.10
N ASN A 76 5.84 6.11 9.29
CA ASN A 76 5.54 7.48 9.68
C ASN A 76 4.39 8.06 8.85
N THR A 77 3.58 8.90 9.49
CA THR A 77 2.54 9.68 8.81
C THR A 77 3.01 11.13 8.75
N LEU A 78 3.40 11.62 7.57
CA LEU A 78 4.05 12.93 7.42
C LEU A 78 3.08 14.10 7.32
N SER A 79 2.01 13.92 6.53
CA SER A 79 0.93 14.89 6.37
C SER A 79 -0.41 14.16 6.40
N GLN A 80 -1.52 14.91 6.41
CA GLN A 80 -2.87 14.37 6.66
C GLN A 80 -3.21 13.11 5.85
N ASN A 81 -2.62 12.93 4.66
CA ASN A 81 -2.81 11.73 3.84
C ASN A 81 -1.50 11.12 3.28
N GLN A 82 -0.32 11.37 3.87
CA GLN A 82 0.95 10.85 3.35
C GLN A 82 1.63 9.93 4.37
N ILE A 83 2.03 8.75 3.91
CA ILE A 83 2.82 7.80 4.69
C ILE A 83 4.22 7.68 4.13
N LEU A 84 5.19 7.51 5.02
CA LEU A 84 6.58 7.23 4.74
C LEU A 84 6.94 5.91 5.41
N VAL A 85 7.29 4.92 4.58
CA VAL A 85 7.67 3.59 5.04
C VAL A 85 9.16 3.43 4.80
N GLU A 86 9.92 3.30 5.88
CA GLU A 86 11.34 3.00 5.80
C GLU A 86 11.50 1.48 5.89
N THR A 87 12.11 0.90 4.87
CA THR A 87 12.42 -0.53 4.82
C THR A 87 13.92 -0.75 4.78
N GLU A 88 14.37 -1.99 4.99
CA GLU A 88 15.78 -2.35 4.80
C GLU A 88 16.32 -2.02 3.39
N ARG A 89 15.43 -2.01 2.38
CA ARG A 89 15.78 -1.72 0.98
C ARG A 89 15.75 -0.24 0.64
N GLY A 90 15.33 0.62 1.57
CA GLY A 90 15.17 2.05 1.38
C GLY A 90 13.78 2.56 1.74
N THR A 91 13.52 3.80 1.39
CA THR A 91 12.33 4.54 1.82
C THR A 91 11.28 4.63 0.72
N VAL A 92 10.03 4.38 1.08
CA VAL A 92 8.85 4.43 0.20
C VAL A 92 7.90 5.51 0.72
N SER A 93 7.71 6.57 -0.06
CA SER A 93 6.79 7.67 0.25
C SER A 93 5.55 7.54 -0.63
N MET A 94 4.36 7.51 -0.02
CA MET A 94 3.11 7.45 -0.78
C MET A 94 1.99 8.26 -0.15
N ARG A 95 1.15 8.84 -1.02
CA ARG A 95 -0.01 9.66 -0.62
C ARG A 95 -1.31 8.92 -0.91
N LEU A 96 -2.12 8.79 0.11
CA LEU A 96 -3.44 8.17 0.09
C LEU A 96 -4.54 9.20 -0.22
N PRO A 97 -5.73 8.75 -0.68
CA PRO A 97 -6.79 9.65 -1.08
C PRO A 97 -7.47 10.32 0.13
N SER A 98 -7.48 9.66 1.30
CA SER A 98 -8.11 10.14 2.52
C SER A 98 -7.32 9.73 3.78
N ALA A 99 -7.54 10.46 4.87
CA ALA A 99 -7.02 10.09 6.20
C ALA A 99 -7.57 8.74 6.68
N GLU A 100 -8.80 8.39 6.31
CA GLU A 100 -9.37 7.07 6.59
C GLU A 100 -8.57 5.95 5.90
N SER A 101 -8.14 6.17 4.66
CA SER A 101 -7.30 5.19 3.96
C SER A 101 -5.94 5.03 4.65
N VAL A 102 -5.36 6.12 5.16
CA VAL A 102 -4.13 6.06 5.96
C VAL A 102 -4.35 5.20 7.20
N ASP A 103 -5.41 5.49 7.97
CA ASP A 103 -5.73 4.76 9.19
C ASP A 103 -5.96 3.27 8.94
N GLN A 104 -6.65 2.90 7.85
CA GLN A 104 -6.83 1.51 7.45
C GLN A 104 -5.49 0.80 7.16
N VAL A 105 -4.58 1.44 6.41
CA VAL A 105 -3.24 0.88 6.14
C VAL A 105 -2.41 0.77 7.41
N THR A 106 -2.41 1.80 8.25
CA THR A 106 -1.69 1.81 9.53
C THR A 106 -2.18 0.68 10.43
N ARG A 107 -3.50 0.52 10.60
CA ARG A 107 -4.09 -0.57 11.38
C ARG A 107 -3.71 -1.94 10.82
N HIS A 108 -3.71 -2.09 9.50
CA HIS A 108 -3.31 -3.33 8.85
C HIS A 108 -1.84 -3.69 9.16
N VAL A 109 -0.92 -2.74 9.01
CA VAL A 109 0.50 -2.94 9.32
C VAL A 109 0.70 -3.26 10.80
N SER A 110 0.09 -2.49 11.70
CA SER A 110 0.18 -2.73 13.14
C SER A 110 -0.40 -4.09 13.55
N SER A 111 -1.53 -4.50 12.97
CA SER A 111 -2.14 -5.81 13.23
C SER A 111 -1.31 -6.96 12.68
N ALA A 112 -0.61 -6.77 11.56
CA ALA A 112 0.31 -7.77 11.05
C ALA A 112 1.53 -7.89 11.99
N LEU A 113 2.15 -6.78 12.38
CA LEU A 113 3.31 -6.80 13.28
C LEU A 113 2.99 -7.42 14.65
N SER A 114 1.83 -7.14 15.22
CA SER A 114 1.43 -7.70 16.53
C SER A 114 1.24 -9.22 16.51
N LYS A 115 0.96 -9.82 15.35
CA LYS A 115 0.86 -11.28 15.21
C LYS A 115 2.22 -11.96 15.12
N VAL A 116 3.28 -11.27 14.66
CA VAL A 116 4.63 -11.85 14.58
C VAL A 116 5.40 -11.65 15.87
N CYS A 117 5.23 -10.50 16.52
CA CYS A 117 5.87 -10.16 17.78
C CYS A 117 4.81 -10.23 18.89
N PRO A 118 4.54 -11.41 19.48
CA PRO A 118 3.81 -11.44 20.73
C PRO A 118 4.63 -10.59 21.72
N GLY A 119 4.01 -9.55 22.29
CA GLY A 119 4.70 -8.64 23.20
C GLY A 119 5.39 -9.42 24.32
N PRO A 120 6.39 -8.83 24.99
CA PRO A 120 6.98 -9.45 26.18
C PRO A 120 5.84 -9.66 27.19
N GLY A 121 5.51 -10.93 27.43
CA GLY A 121 4.61 -11.33 28.53
C GLY A 121 5.25 -11.09 29.87
#